data_AF-A0A965EUJ7-F1
#
_entry.id   AF-A0A965EUJ7-F1
#
_cell.length_a   1.000
_cell.length_b   1.000
_cell.length_c   1.000
_cell.angle_alpha   90.00
_cell.angle_beta   90.00
_cell.angle_gamma   90.00
#
_symmetry.space_group_name_H-M   'P 1'
#
loop_
_entity.id
_entity.type
_entity.pdbx_description
1 polymer ?
#
loop_
_entity_poly.entity_id
_entity_poly.type
_entity_poly.pdbx_seq_one_letter_code
_entity_poly.pdbx_strand_id
1 'polypeptide(L)'
;MAALEVSAAFGSMYFPGAKSVVQGDIPLLDSEIPSANGVITARGLARMYGALANRGEIDGRRYLSAQRVAGLTGRRDLRPDRNLLLPLGFHQGFHGMSIPGVLPGFGHVGLGGSFGWAIPEAGLAFALVHNRLLTPFLASDQAGFIATAGLIRRAAATARRHGFTPVEEHGARYRPVSVAAAG
;
A
#
# COMPACT_ATOMS: atom_id res chain seq x y z
N MET A 1 3.94 -27.69 -28.08
CA MET A 1 4.76 -27.62 -26.84
C MET A 1 4.17 -26.54 -25.96
N ALA A 2 3.90 -26.88 -24.71
CA ALA A 2 3.05 -26.14 -23.79
C ALA A 2 3.50 -24.68 -23.58
N ALA A 3 2.51 -23.79 -23.52
CA ALA A 3 2.68 -22.37 -23.24
C ALA A 3 3.46 -22.19 -21.92
N LEU A 4 4.66 -21.63 -22.05
CA LEU A 4 5.50 -21.26 -20.91
C LEU A 4 4.71 -20.29 -20.02
N GLU A 5 4.55 -20.61 -18.73
CA GLU A 5 3.91 -19.76 -17.72
C GLU A 5 4.52 -18.36 -17.65
N VAL A 6 5.78 -18.22 -18.08
CA VAL A 6 6.47 -16.93 -18.30
C VAL A 6 5.67 -16.02 -19.24
N SER A 7 5.08 -16.56 -20.31
CA SER A 7 4.25 -15.80 -21.25
C SER A 7 2.96 -15.26 -20.60
N ALA A 8 2.39 -15.97 -19.62
CA ALA A 8 1.19 -15.54 -18.91
C ALA A 8 1.47 -14.42 -17.91
N ALA A 9 2.61 -14.46 -17.21
CA ALA A 9 3.05 -13.39 -16.33
C ALA A 9 3.34 -12.10 -17.13
N PHE A 10 4.08 -12.19 -18.24
CA PHE A 10 4.31 -11.04 -19.11
C PHE A 10 2.99 -10.57 -19.79
N GLY A 11 2.19 -11.49 -20.31
CA GLY A 11 0.91 -11.16 -20.96
C GLY A 11 -0.14 -10.54 -20.03
N SER A 12 -0.11 -10.83 -18.73
CA SER A 12 -1.01 -10.21 -17.74
C SER A 12 -0.56 -8.80 -17.32
N MET A 13 0.71 -8.46 -17.51
CA MET A 13 1.26 -7.13 -17.21
C MET A 13 1.12 -6.14 -18.37
N TYR A 14 1.12 -6.62 -19.62
CA TYR A 14 1.11 -5.76 -20.81
C TYR A 14 -0.23 -5.87 -21.57
N PHE A 15 -1.16 -4.95 -21.28
CA PHE A 15 -2.36 -4.72 -22.08
C PHE A 15 -2.05 -3.82 -23.30
N PRO A 16 -2.90 -3.81 -24.36
CA PRO A 16 -2.74 -2.88 -25.48
C PRO A 16 -2.67 -1.42 -24.97
N GLY A 17 -1.53 -0.74 -25.19
CA GLY A 17 -1.24 0.60 -24.66
C GLY A 17 -0.17 0.64 -23.56
N ALA A 18 0.05 -0.45 -22.81
CA ALA A 18 1.12 -0.53 -21.81
C ALA A 18 2.52 -0.36 -22.45
N LYS A 19 2.70 -0.94 -23.65
CA LYS A 19 3.93 -0.78 -24.44
C LYS A 19 4.13 0.70 -24.85
N SER A 20 3.09 1.40 -25.28
CA SER A 20 3.14 2.81 -25.68
C SER A 20 3.44 3.74 -24.49
N VAL A 21 2.91 3.44 -23.30
CA VAL A 21 3.27 4.14 -22.06
C VAL A 21 4.75 3.93 -21.71
N VAL A 22 5.24 2.68 -21.79
CA VAL A 22 6.66 2.36 -21.52
C VAL A 22 7.60 3.00 -22.55
N GLN A 23 7.17 3.09 -23.81
CA GLN A 23 7.94 3.71 -24.89
C GLN A 23 7.87 5.25 -24.88
N GLY A 24 7.01 5.84 -24.04
CA GLY A 24 6.88 7.29 -23.87
C GLY A 24 5.94 7.96 -24.87
N ASP A 25 5.21 7.20 -25.69
CA ASP A 25 4.23 7.72 -26.65
C ASP A 25 3.00 8.32 -25.95
N ILE A 26 2.74 7.88 -24.72
CA ILE A 26 1.68 8.39 -23.83
C ILE A 26 2.36 8.90 -22.55
N PRO A 27 2.19 10.19 -22.17
CA PRO A 27 2.80 10.72 -20.96
C PRO A 27 2.28 9.97 -19.71
N LEU A 28 3.18 9.24 -19.03
CA LEU A 28 2.83 8.37 -17.90
C LEU A 28 2.12 9.12 -16.77
N LEU A 29 2.57 10.34 -16.44
CA LEU A 29 2.02 11.12 -15.32
C LEU A 29 0.76 11.91 -15.68
N ASP A 30 0.50 12.13 -16.97
CA ASP A 30 -0.71 12.82 -17.45
C ASP A 30 -1.83 11.83 -17.80
N SER A 31 -1.58 10.53 -17.64
CA SER A 31 -2.55 9.46 -17.87
C SER A 31 -3.25 9.05 -16.58
N GLU A 32 -4.42 8.41 -16.70
CA GLU A 32 -5.12 7.81 -15.56
C GLU A 32 -4.86 6.29 -15.53
N ILE A 33 -3.86 5.85 -14.75
CA ILE A 33 -3.51 4.42 -14.62
C ILE A 33 -3.48 4.05 -13.14
N PRO A 34 -4.66 3.88 -12.48
CA PRO A 34 -4.75 3.70 -11.03
C PRO A 34 -3.95 2.53 -10.46
N SER A 35 -3.59 1.54 -11.29
CA SER A 35 -2.77 0.40 -10.90
C SER A 35 -1.26 0.69 -10.83
N ALA A 36 -0.76 1.79 -11.41
CA ALA A 36 0.68 1.95 -11.63
C ALA A 36 1.25 3.37 -11.47
N ASN A 37 0.51 4.43 -11.81
CA ASN A 37 1.11 5.77 -11.97
C ASN A 37 0.75 6.79 -10.87
N GLY A 38 0.19 6.34 -9.75
CA GLY A 38 -0.13 7.21 -8.63
C GLY A 38 1.12 7.84 -8.00
N VAL A 39 1.12 9.16 -7.84
CA VAL A 39 2.19 9.91 -7.14
C VAL A 39 1.68 10.31 -5.76
N ILE A 40 2.33 9.83 -4.71
CA ILE A 40 1.90 10.08 -3.33
C ILE A 40 3.08 10.21 -2.37
N THR A 41 2.92 11.04 -1.34
CA THR A 41 3.89 11.12 -0.24
C THR A 41 3.63 10.02 0.80
N ALA A 42 4.66 9.58 1.53
CA ALA A 42 4.48 8.61 2.62
C ALA A 42 3.44 9.08 3.66
N ARG A 43 3.43 10.37 4.00
CA ARG A 43 2.46 10.96 4.93
C ARG A 43 1.03 10.91 4.39
N GLY A 44 0.83 11.25 3.12
CA GLY A 44 -0.46 11.16 2.46
C GLY A 44 -0.99 9.73 2.43
N LEU A 45 -0.14 8.78 2.05
CA LEU A 45 -0.48 7.36 2.00
C LEU A 45 -0.79 6.79 3.39
N ALA A 46 0.04 7.11 4.39
CA ALA A 46 -0.20 6.71 5.79
C ALA A 46 -1.50 7.30 6.35
N ARG A 47 -1.89 8.53 6.00
CA ARG A 47 -3.16 9.14 6.42
C ARG A 47 -4.36 8.45 5.76
N MET A 48 -4.26 8.12 4.47
CA MET A 48 -5.29 7.32 3.78
C MET A 48 -5.51 5.98 4.48
N TYR A 49 -4.44 5.22 4.72
CA TYR A 49 -4.52 3.97 5.48
C TYR A 49 -4.90 4.19 6.95
N GLY A 50 -4.58 5.35 7.53
CA GLY A 50 -4.98 5.76 8.87
C GLY A 50 -6.49 5.85 9.02
N ALA A 51 -7.19 6.40 8.02
CA ALA A 51 -8.65 6.37 7.98
C ALA A 51 -9.18 4.92 7.99
N LEU A 52 -8.54 4.00 7.26
CA LEU A 52 -8.93 2.58 7.25
C LEU A 52 -8.62 1.90 8.60
N ALA A 53 -7.45 2.16 9.20
CA ALA A 53 -7.11 1.64 10.51
C ALA A 53 -8.05 2.16 11.61
N ASN A 54 -8.63 3.35 11.43
CA ASN A 54 -9.59 3.98 12.32
C ASN A 54 -11.04 3.86 11.79
N ARG A 55 -11.40 2.68 11.27
CA ARG A 55 -12.80 2.30 10.94
C ARG A 55 -13.50 3.25 9.96
N GLY A 56 -12.74 3.81 9.03
CA GLY A 56 -13.19 4.65 7.93
C GLY A 56 -13.24 6.14 8.25
N GLU A 57 -12.63 6.58 9.36
CA GLU A 57 -12.68 7.95 9.83
C GLU A 57 -11.29 8.46 10.21
N ILE A 58 -10.99 9.71 9.88
CA ILE A 58 -9.79 10.41 10.37
C ILE A 58 -10.09 11.91 10.45
N ASP A 59 -9.53 12.59 11.45
CA ASP A 59 -9.69 14.04 11.67
C ASP A 59 -11.17 14.49 11.70
N GLY A 60 -12.03 13.69 12.34
CA GLY A 60 -13.47 13.96 12.45
C GLY A 60 -14.26 13.80 11.14
N ARG A 61 -13.64 13.35 10.04
CA ARG A 61 -14.31 13.09 8.77
C ARG A 61 -14.40 11.61 8.47
N ARG A 62 -15.62 11.14 8.21
CA ARG A 62 -15.91 9.78 7.76
C ARG A 62 -15.84 9.67 6.24
N TYR A 63 -15.01 8.76 5.76
CA TYR A 63 -14.89 8.39 4.34
C TYR A 63 -15.57 7.05 4.04
N LEU A 64 -15.54 6.11 4.99
CA LEU A 64 -16.18 4.80 4.87
C LEU A 64 -16.91 4.44 6.17
N SER A 65 -17.94 3.59 6.07
CA SER A 65 -18.53 3.00 7.27
C SER A 65 -17.58 1.98 7.89
N ALA A 66 -17.65 1.81 9.21
CA ALA A 66 -16.88 0.78 9.91
C ALA A 66 -17.14 -0.62 9.34
N GLN A 67 -18.39 -0.90 8.92
CA GLN A 67 -18.77 -2.16 8.27
C GLN A 67 -18.06 -2.35 6.93
N ARG A 68 -17.97 -1.30 6.09
CA ARG A 68 -17.23 -1.39 4.81
C ARG A 68 -15.75 -1.66 5.05
N VAL A 69 -15.14 -0.95 6.01
CA VAL A 69 -13.73 -1.16 6.35
C VAL A 69 -13.48 -2.57 6.88
N ALA A 70 -14.34 -3.10 7.74
CA ALA A 70 -14.24 -4.49 8.20
C ALA A 70 -14.31 -5.48 7.03
N GLY A 71 -15.09 -5.16 5.99
CA GLY A 71 -15.17 -5.94 4.75
C GLY A 71 -13.94 -5.85 3.84
N LEU A 72 -12.99 -4.92 4.07
CA LEU A 72 -11.75 -4.82 3.30
C LEU A 72 -10.70 -5.84 3.75
N THR A 73 -10.83 -6.37 4.98
CA THR A 73 -9.98 -7.48 5.43
C THR A 73 -10.43 -8.76 4.71
N GLY A 74 -9.63 -9.18 3.73
CA GLY A 74 -9.86 -10.40 2.98
C GLY A 74 -9.73 -11.68 3.82
N ARG A 75 -10.29 -12.77 3.30
CA ARG A 75 -10.03 -14.11 3.83
C ARG A 75 -8.58 -14.49 3.53
N ARG A 76 -7.92 -15.15 4.48
CA ARG A 76 -6.60 -15.75 4.23
C ARG A 76 -6.74 -16.93 3.27
N ASP A 77 -5.87 -16.98 2.29
CA ASP A 77 -5.71 -18.10 1.37
C ASP A 77 -4.21 -18.39 1.20
N LEU A 78 -3.81 -19.62 1.52
CA LEU A 78 -2.42 -20.07 1.40
C LEU A 78 -2.05 -20.49 -0.02
N ARG A 79 -3.00 -20.48 -0.96
CA ARG A 79 -2.71 -20.73 -2.37
C ARG A 79 -1.76 -19.64 -2.89
N PRO A 80 -0.59 -19.99 -3.44
CA PRO A 80 0.28 -19.03 -4.09
C PRO A 80 -0.45 -18.32 -5.23
N ASP A 81 -0.29 -17.01 -5.31
CA ASP A 81 -0.72 -16.26 -6.48
C ASP A 81 0.01 -16.77 -7.72
N ARG A 82 -0.68 -16.82 -8.87
CA ARG A 82 -0.11 -17.41 -10.08
C ARG A 82 0.93 -16.52 -10.77
N ASN A 83 0.96 -15.23 -10.47
CA ASN A 83 1.95 -14.31 -11.02
C ASN A 83 3.09 -14.06 -10.02
N LEU A 84 2.75 -13.81 -8.76
CA LEU A 84 3.71 -13.44 -7.72
C LEU A 84 4.26 -14.64 -6.96
N LEU A 85 3.66 -15.83 -7.11
CA LEU A 85 4.06 -17.09 -6.46
C LEU A 85 4.11 -17.00 -4.93
N LEU A 86 3.43 -16.01 -4.36
CA LEU A 86 3.32 -15.75 -2.94
C LEU A 86 1.85 -15.85 -2.50
N PRO A 87 1.56 -16.36 -1.29
CA PRO A 87 0.20 -16.44 -0.76
C PRO A 87 -0.25 -15.08 -0.22
N LEU A 88 -0.48 -14.14 -1.13
CA LEU A 88 -0.98 -12.79 -0.86
C LEU A 88 -2.51 -12.86 -0.93
N GLY A 89 -3.18 -12.72 0.21
CA GLY A 89 -4.64 -12.80 0.29
C GLY A 89 -5.30 -11.57 -0.34
N PHE A 90 -5.36 -11.52 -1.67
CA PHE A 90 -5.95 -10.41 -2.42
C PHE A 90 -7.46 -10.32 -2.19
N HIS A 91 -7.95 -9.12 -1.89
CA HIS A 91 -9.36 -8.85 -1.64
C HIS A 91 -9.68 -7.37 -1.84
N GLN A 92 -10.68 -7.08 -2.68
CA GLN A 92 -11.18 -5.72 -2.96
C GLN A 92 -10.07 -4.66 -3.23
N GLY A 93 -9.02 -5.05 -3.96
CA GLY A 93 -7.92 -4.16 -4.36
C GLY A 93 -6.77 -4.05 -3.35
N PHE A 94 -6.88 -4.70 -2.19
CA PHE A 94 -5.79 -4.83 -1.21
C PHE A 94 -5.25 -6.25 -1.20
N HIS A 95 -4.11 -6.44 -0.54
CA HIS A 95 -3.62 -7.76 -0.15
C HIS A 95 -3.23 -7.78 1.32
N GLY A 96 -3.38 -8.95 1.92
CA GLY A 96 -2.82 -9.29 3.23
C GLY A 96 -1.78 -10.40 3.11
N MET A 97 -0.99 -10.60 4.16
CA MET A 97 -0.14 -11.78 4.27
C MET A 97 -0.97 -12.96 4.79
N SER A 98 -1.21 -13.96 3.95
CA SER A 98 -1.99 -15.14 4.35
C SER A 98 -1.24 -16.05 5.33
N ILE A 99 0.09 -15.93 5.42
CA ILE A 99 0.92 -16.70 6.35
C ILE A 99 0.65 -16.21 7.79
N PRO A 100 0.10 -17.07 8.67
CA PRO A 100 -0.19 -16.69 10.04
C PRO A 100 1.04 -16.16 10.79
N GLY A 101 0.85 -15.09 11.57
CA GLY A 101 1.90 -14.52 12.43
C GLY A 101 2.87 -13.56 11.73
N VAL A 102 2.90 -13.50 10.39
CA VAL A 102 3.84 -12.64 9.65
C VAL A 102 3.44 -11.16 9.76
N LEU A 103 2.28 -10.78 9.19
CA LEU A 103 1.81 -9.41 9.22
C LEU A 103 0.27 -9.37 9.23
N PRO A 104 -0.39 -8.94 10.32
CA PRO A 104 -1.82 -8.72 10.32
C PRO A 104 -2.21 -7.49 9.48
N GLY A 105 -3.50 -7.36 9.21
CA GLY A 105 -4.04 -6.25 8.43
C GLY A 105 -3.92 -6.46 6.92
N PHE A 106 -4.01 -5.37 6.18
CA PHE A 106 -4.02 -5.36 4.72
C PHE A 106 -3.43 -4.05 4.18
N GLY A 107 -3.00 -4.09 2.92
CA GLY A 107 -2.46 -2.93 2.23
C GLY A 107 -2.11 -3.23 0.79
N HIS A 108 -1.11 -2.53 0.28
CA HIS A 108 -0.56 -2.80 -1.03
C HIS A 108 0.93 -2.48 -1.07
N VAL A 109 1.70 -3.32 -1.75
CA VAL A 109 3.13 -3.16 -1.98
C VAL A 109 3.31 -2.92 -3.47
N GLY A 110 3.83 -1.75 -3.82
CA GLY A 110 4.16 -1.37 -5.18
C GLY A 110 5.50 -1.94 -5.62
N LEU A 111 5.69 -2.03 -6.93
CA LEU A 111 6.96 -2.45 -7.50
C LEU A 111 8.09 -1.57 -6.97
N GLY A 112 9.16 -2.20 -6.49
CA GLY A 112 10.30 -1.49 -5.93
C GLY A 112 10.27 -1.37 -4.41
N GLY A 113 9.14 -1.67 -3.74
CA GLY A 113 9.09 -1.73 -2.27
C GLY A 113 8.47 -0.53 -1.57
N SER A 114 7.87 0.42 -2.31
CA SER A 114 6.98 1.40 -1.68
C SER A 114 5.66 0.73 -1.30
N PHE A 115 5.11 1.03 -0.12
CA PHE A 115 3.88 0.40 0.36
C PHE A 115 3.10 1.26 1.34
N GLY A 116 1.82 0.95 1.49
CA GLY A 116 0.98 1.45 2.58
C GLY A 116 0.19 0.30 3.19
N TRP A 117 -0.05 0.36 4.49
CA TRP A 117 -0.63 -0.74 5.25
C TRP A 117 -1.50 -0.23 6.41
N ALA A 118 -2.60 -0.92 6.66
CA ALA A 118 -3.47 -0.71 7.82
C ALA A 118 -3.62 -2.00 8.63
N ILE A 119 -3.64 -1.87 9.95
CA ILE A 119 -3.94 -2.91 10.93
C ILE A 119 -5.08 -2.39 11.80
N PRO A 120 -6.35 -2.56 11.35
CA PRO A 120 -7.51 -1.97 12.05
C PRO A 120 -7.66 -2.45 13.49
N GLU A 121 -7.36 -3.73 13.77
CA GLU A 121 -7.45 -4.30 15.12
C GLU A 121 -6.45 -3.65 16.08
N ALA A 122 -5.36 -3.11 15.54
CA ALA A 122 -4.37 -2.37 16.30
C ALA A 122 -4.57 -0.85 16.24
N GLY A 123 -5.50 -0.33 15.43
CA GLY A 123 -5.62 1.11 15.15
C GLY A 123 -4.30 1.71 14.63
N LEU A 124 -3.57 0.97 13.79
CA LEU A 124 -2.24 1.33 13.32
C LEU A 124 -2.21 1.37 11.78
N ALA A 125 -1.62 2.42 11.22
CA ALA A 125 -1.32 2.52 9.80
C ALA A 125 0.09 3.07 9.58
N PHE A 126 0.71 2.68 8.48
CA PHE A 126 2.04 3.14 8.11
C PHE A 126 2.27 3.04 6.61
N ALA A 127 3.23 3.81 6.11
CA ALA A 127 3.63 3.79 4.72
C ALA A 127 5.13 4.05 4.57
N LEU A 128 5.72 3.45 3.54
CA LEU A 128 7.07 3.71 3.06
C LEU A 128 6.96 4.13 1.60
N VAL A 129 7.57 5.25 1.25
CA VAL A 129 7.69 5.70 -0.14
C VAL A 129 9.13 6.10 -0.39
N HIS A 130 9.70 5.60 -1.48
CA HIS A 130 11.06 5.93 -1.92
C HIS A 130 11.14 5.96 -3.44
N ASN A 131 12.20 6.57 -3.96
CA ASN A 131 12.48 6.71 -5.40
C ASN A 131 13.56 5.74 -5.90
N ARG A 132 14.03 4.83 -5.05
CA ARG A 132 14.99 3.77 -5.39
C ARG A 132 14.30 2.66 -6.20
N LEU A 133 14.16 2.85 -7.51
CA LEU A 133 13.69 1.82 -8.45
C LEU A 133 14.89 1.22 -9.21
N LEU A 134 14.79 -0.04 -9.66
CA LEU A 134 15.82 -0.74 -10.47
C LEU A 134 17.17 -0.92 -9.76
N THR A 135 17.18 -1.52 -8.58
CA THR A 135 18.44 -1.93 -7.93
C THR A 135 18.63 -3.44 -7.98
N PRO A 136 19.87 -3.95 -7.83
CA PRO A 136 20.12 -5.39 -7.67
C PRO A 136 19.35 -6.02 -6.50
N PHE A 137 18.78 -5.19 -5.62
CA PHE A 137 18.07 -5.55 -4.41
C PHE A 137 16.54 -5.50 -4.58
N LEU A 138 16.01 -5.46 -5.81
CA LEU A 138 14.56 -5.34 -6.06
C LEU A 138 13.73 -6.36 -5.25
N ALA A 139 14.16 -7.62 -5.18
CA ALA A 139 13.46 -8.65 -4.41
C ALA A 139 13.45 -8.36 -2.90
N SER A 140 14.57 -7.90 -2.34
CA SER A 140 14.64 -7.52 -0.93
C SER A 140 13.92 -6.20 -0.64
N ASP A 141 13.96 -5.23 -1.56
CA ASP A 141 13.22 -3.98 -1.44
C ASP A 141 11.70 -4.28 -1.46
N GLN A 142 11.24 -5.16 -2.34
CA GLN A 142 9.86 -5.64 -2.42
C GLN A 142 9.42 -6.37 -1.14
N ALA A 143 10.29 -7.20 -0.54
CA ALA A 143 9.98 -7.98 0.67
C ALA A 143 10.21 -7.21 1.99
N GLY A 144 10.93 -6.09 1.93
CA GLY A 144 11.36 -5.31 3.11
C GLY A 144 10.22 -4.83 4.00
N PHE A 145 9.03 -4.67 3.43
CA PHE A 145 7.84 -4.23 4.17
C PHE A 145 7.52 -5.09 5.40
N ILE A 146 7.82 -6.40 5.38
CA ILE A 146 7.58 -7.29 6.53
C ILE A 146 8.48 -6.88 7.70
N ALA A 147 9.77 -6.69 7.44
CA ALA A 147 10.73 -6.28 8.45
C ALA A 147 10.40 -4.87 8.97
N THR A 148 10.12 -3.93 8.07
CA THR A 148 9.71 -2.56 8.41
C THR A 148 8.43 -2.56 9.26
N ALA A 149 7.41 -3.34 8.88
CA ALA A 149 6.17 -3.47 9.65
C ALA A 149 6.41 -4.06 11.04
N GLY A 150 7.31 -5.05 11.16
CA GLY A 150 7.73 -5.61 12.45
C GLY A 150 8.32 -4.56 13.38
N LEU A 151 9.23 -3.72 12.86
CA LEU A 151 9.84 -2.62 13.61
C LEU A 151 8.80 -1.56 14.02
N ILE A 152 7.93 -1.15 13.10
CA ILE A 152 6.89 -0.14 13.37
C ILE A 152 5.92 -0.64 14.44
N ARG A 153 5.50 -1.91 14.39
CA ARG A 153 4.62 -2.48 15.42
C ARG A 153 5.28 -2.53 16.79
N ARG A 154 6.58 -2.85 16.86
CA ARG A 154 7.35 -2.80 18.12
C ARG A 154 7.49 -1.37 18.65
N ALA A 155 7.75 -0.41 17.77
CA ALA A 155 7.82 1.01 18.11
C ALA A 155 6.46 1.52 18.63
N ALA A 156 5.35 1.22 17.95
CA ALA A 156 4.00 1.59 18.36
C ALA A 156 3.63 0.99 19.72
N ALA A 157 3.98 -0.28 19.97
CA ALA A 157 3.76 -0.91 21.27
C ALA A 157 4.57 -0.22 22.38
N THR A 158 5.79 0.23 22.09
CA THR A 158 6.64 0.97 23.03
C THR A 158 6.10 2.36 23.30
N ALA A 159 5.72 3.09 22.25
CA ALA A 159 5.07 4.40 22.33
C ALA A 159 3.79 4.38 23.19
N ARG A 160 2.98 3.32 23.10
CA ARG A 160 1.79 3.16 23.94
C ARG A 160 2.09 2.98 25.41
N ARG A 161 3.23 2.38 25.76
CA ARG A 161 3.64 2.17 27.16
C ARG A 161 4.35 3.38 27.77
N HIS A 162 5.13 4.09 26.97
CA HIS A 162 6.05 5.12 27.46
C HIS A 162 5.69 6.54 26.97
N GLY A 163 4.63 6.68 26.19
CA GLY A 163 4.31 7.91 25.48
C GLY A 163 5.10 8.06 24.18
N PHE A 164 4.72 9.05 23.38
CA PHE A 164 5.44 9.44 22.16
C PHE A 164 5.34 10.95 21.97
N THR A 165 6.32 11.51 21.26
CA THR A 165 6.25 12.87 20.75
C THR A 165 5.88 12.79 19.26
N PRO A 166 4.76 13.39 18.83
CA PRO A 166 4.43 13.48 17.41
C PRO A 166 5.53 14.27 16.67
N VAL A 167 6.00 13.72 15.55
CA VAL A 167 6.97 14.41 14.68
C VAL A 167 6.25 14.85 13.42
N GLU A 168 5.90 16.14 13.38
CA GLU A 168 5.17 16.75 12.27
C GLU A 168 6.08 17.52 11.31
N GLU A 169 7.28 17.86 11.77
CA GLU A 169 8.22 18.77 11.11
C GLU A 169 9.03 18.18 9.96
N HIS A 170 9.13 16.85 9.86
CA HIS A 170 9.92 16.18 8.83
C HIS A 170 9.08 15.75 7.62
N GLY A 171 9.57 16.04 6.40
CA GLY A 171 8.92 15.73 5.13
C GLY A 171 8.12 16.89 4.53
N ALA A 172 7.48 16.68 3.37
CA ALA A 172 6.66 17.71 2.73
C ALA A 172 5.55 18.18 3.68
N ARG A 173 5.48 19.50 3.95
CA ARG A 173 4.45 20.09 4.81
C ARG A 173 3.08 19.85 4.20
N TYR A 174 2.17 19.23 4.96
CA TYR A 174 0.77 19.19 4.58
C TYR A 174 0.16 20.55 4.90
N ARG A 175 -0.20 21.34 3.88
CA ARG A 175 -1.07 22.50 4.09
C ARG A 175 -2.49 21.97 4.28
N PRO A 176 -3.23 22.37 5.34
CA PRO A 176 -4.65 22.11 5.39
C PRO A 176 -5.28 22.68 4.11
N VAL A 177 -6.05 21.87 3.40
CA VAL A 177 -6.89 22.39 2.31
C VAL A 177 -7.94 23.27 2.98
N SER A 178 -7.76 24.59 2.91
CA SER A 178 -8.83 25.52 3.26
C SER A 178 -9.97 25.25 2.29
N VAL A 179 -11.08 24.73 2.80
CA VAL A 179 -12.33 24.77 2.04
C VAL A 179 -12.70 26.24 2.00
N ALA A 180 -12.39 26.92 0.89
CA ALA A 180 -13.06 28.16 0.59
C ALA A 180 -14.55 27.80 0.54
N ALA A 181 -15.33 28.33 1.48
CA ALA A 181 -16.77 28.28 1.39
C ALA A 181 -17.13 28.91 0.05
N ALA A 182 -17.70 28.11 -0.85
CA ALA A 182 -18.39 28.65 -2.01
C ALA A 182 -19.52 29.52 -1.48
N GLY A 183 -19.36 30.84 -1.62
CA GLY A 183 -20.44 31.81 -1.44
C GLY A 183 -21.38 31.81 -2.63
#